data_AF-A0AAU2NQ87-F1
#
_entry.id   AF-A0AAU2NQ87-F1
#
_cell.length_a   1.000
_cell.length_b   1.000
_cell.length_c   1.000
_cell.angle_alpha   90.00
_cell.angle_beta   90.00
_cell.angle_gamma   90.00
#
_symmetry.space_group_name_H-M   'P 1'
#
loop_
_entity.id
_entity.type
_entity.pdbx_description
1 polymer ?
#
loop_
_entity_poly.entity_id
_entity_poly.type
_entity_poly.pdbx_seq_one_letter_code
_entity_poly.pdbx_strand_id
1 'polypeptide(L)'
;MSTIAPVLDGTVAVSTVAALAVAPRASKRERQPGLGGFGPDAVLAVVVALILLNQLAFAVYVQRVHGGDPSFIARYLPPGWFAVPRGNPVVDGLAAHTPAPAVLAPSVLRVQAFLELPLVLLTFAAVLRRLDGSLYRRVFLSPLVPLAASSYTVAFCAVEWDLRNPYTTDDLLVRAVSALVTPVLLARLAAREKEPEGRHVTAPRLLLFALELWAYGALMLTLYDTALLYNLARLGDRLPTALAALAVLTVTRLAATRLAPRPAHPAGPRTTALAGALRAGLVLFLAPALAVRYAGSFGTPQLAAAAGAVVLITATARFAIRLALPAVAGIAAGWAAVHWSVSAYYEAALLQAATAALLATVAVCVLLDTIRKPLDALS
;
A
#
# COMPACT_ATOMS: atom_id res chain seq x y z
N MET A 1 -25.99 13.31 -1.73
CA MET A 1 -24.51 13.40 -1.82
C MET A 1 -23.97 13.42 -0.40
N SER A 2 -22.89 12.69 -0.12
CA SER A 2 -22.31 12.67 1.23
C SER A 2 -21.85 14.09 1.62
N THR A 3 -22.08 14.49 2.87
CA THR A 3 -21.75 15.84 3.36
C THR A 3 -20.25 16.10 3.37
N ILE A 4 -19.44 15.04 3.29
CA ILE A 4 -17.98 15.10 3.28
C ILE A 4 -17.36 15.14 1.88
N ALA A 5 -18.17 15.01 0.83
CA ALA A 5 -17.68 15.02 -0.56
C ALA A 5 -16.80 16.23 -0.89
N PRO A 6 -17.16 17.49 -0.52
CA PRO A 6 -16.32 18.65 -0.80
C PRO A 6 -14.95 18.59 -0.09
N VAL A 7 -14.88 18.02 1.11
CA VAL A 7 -13.64 17.86 1.87
C VAL A 7 -12.72 16.84 1.18
N LEU A 8 -13.28 15.71 0.74
CA LEU A 8 -12.51 14.68 0.02
C LEU A 8 -12.04 15.18 -1.34
N ASP A 9 -12.92 15.83 -2.11
CA ASP A 9 -12.59 16.39 -3.43
C ASP A 9 -11.52 17.47 -3.32
N GLY A 10 -11.64 18.37 -2.34
CA GLY A 10 -10.61 19.35 -2.02
C GLY A 10 -9.29 18.69 -1.63
N THR A 11 -9.32 17.62 -0.83
CA THR A 11 -8.13 16.86 -0.43
C THR A 11 -7.48 16.19 -1.64
N VAL A 12 -8.25 15.58 -2.55
CA VAL A 12 -7.74 15.00 -3.81
C VAL A 12 -7.03 16.06 -4.64
N ALA A 13 -7.66 17.21 -4.87
CA ALA A 13 -7.08 18.29 -5.67
C ALA A 13 -5.79 18.83 -5.03
N VAL A 14 -5.85 19.22 -3.76
CA VAL A 14 -4.73 19.83 -3.04
C VAL A 14 -3.55 18.86 -2.91
N SER A 15 -3.79 17.61 -2.52
CA SER A 15 -2.73 16.61 -2.38
C SER A 15 -2.09 16.23 -3.71
N THR A 16 -2.86 16.21 -4.80
CA THR A 16 -2.34 15.99 -6.16
C THR A 16 -1.45 17.15 -6.60
N VAL A 17 -1.90 18.39 -6.44
CA VAL A 17 -1.11 19.60 -6.75
C VAL A 17 0.17 19.64 -5.91
N ALA A 18 0.06 19.37 -4.60
CA ALA A 18 1.21 19.32 -3.71
C ALA A 18 2.22 18.24 -4.13
N ALA A 19 1.75 17.05 -4.52
CA ALA A 19 2.60 15.99 -5.04
C ALA A 19 3.33 16.40 -6.31
N LEU A 20 2.62 17.00 -7.28
CA LEU A 20 3.22 17.51 -8.53
C LEU A 20 4.31 18.56 -8.26
N ALA A 21 4.09 19.44 -7.27
CA ALA A 21 5.03 20.50 -6.92
C ALA A 21 6.27 20.02 -6.14
N VAL A 22 6.11 19.00 -5.28
CA VAL A 22 7.15 18.56 -4.33
C VAL A 22 7.90 17.33 -4.82
N ALA A 23 7.23 16.37 -5.46
CA ALA A 23 7.83 15.10 -5.90
C ALA A 23 9.07 15.25 -6.80
N PRO A 24 9.12 16.17 -7.77
CA PRO A 24 10.31 16.35 -8.61
C PRO A 24 11.54 16.78 -7.80
N ARG A 25 11.35 17.65 -6.80
CA ARG A 25 12.43 18.13 -5.91
C ARG A 25 12.85 17.04 -4.92
N ALA A 26 11.88 16.35 -4.33
CA ALA A 26 12.14 15.23 -3.43
C ALA A 26 12.96 14.13 -4.13
N SER A 27 12.69 13.86 -5.40
CA SER A 27 13.37 12.81 -6.16
C SER A 27 14.82 13.14 -6.53
N LYS A 28 15.22 14.42 -6.56
CA LYS A 28 16.55 14.88 -6.99
C LYS A 28 17.52 15.14 -5.83
N ARG A 29 17.03 15.33 -4.61
CA ARG A 29 17.85 15.75 -3.48
C ARG A 29 18.80 14.64 -3.02
N GLU A 30 20.10 14.81 -3.22
CA GLU A 30 21.09 13.89 -2.69
C GLU A 30 21.08 13.88 -1.16
N ARG A 31 21.28 12.70 -0.59
CA ARG A 31 21.32 12.47 0.86
C ARG A 31 22.42 11.48 1.14
N GLN A 32 23.23 11.73 2.17
CA GLN A 32 24.25 10.78 2.60
C GLN A 32 23.60 9.48 3.12
N PRO A 33 24.26 8.33 2.93
CA PRO A 33 23.80 7.06 3.47
C PRO A 33 23.91 7.02 5.01
N GLY A 34 23.04 6.24 5.63
CA GLY A 34 23.05 6.02 7.08
C GLY A 34 23.94 4.86 7.50
N LEU A 35 24.08 4.68 8.82
CA LEU A 35 24.89 3.63 9.45
C LEU A 35 24.23 2.23 9.44
N GLY A 36 22.97 2.12 9.00
CA GLY A 36 22.19 0.88 9.02
C GLY A 36 21.20 0.77 10.17
N GLY A 37 20.29 -0.21 10.06
CA GLY A 37 19.27 -0.53 11.05
C GLY A 37 18.17 -1.42 10.49
N PHE A 38 17.07 -1.54 11.25
CA PHE A 38 15.86 -2.19 10.78
C PHE A 38 15.25 -1.42 9.59
N GLY A 39 14.95 -2.12 8.50
CA GLY A 39 14.25 -1.55 7.35
C GLY A 39 12.74 -1.41 7.59
N PRO A 40 12.03 -0.68 6.71
CA PRO A 40 10.58 -0.50 6.79
C PRO A 40 9.80 -1.83 6.81
N ASP A 41 10.29 -2.87 6.16
CA ASP A 41 9.66 -4.19 6.16
C ASP A 41 9.53 -4.81 7.56
N ALA A 42 10.56 -4.66 8.40
CA ALA A 42 10.56 -5.22 9.76
C ALA A 42 9.56 -4.47 10.65
N VAL A 43 9.54 -3.13 10.54
CA VAL A 43 8.59 -2.30 11.29
C VAL A 43 7.16 -2.52 10.78
N LEU A 44 6.97 -2.71 9.48
CA LEU A 44 5.68 -3.10 8.90
C LEU A 44 5.18 -4.41 9.49
N ALA A 45 6.04 -5.43 9.59
CA ALA A 45 5.67 -6.71 10.22
C ALA A 45 5.26 -6.53 11.68
N VAL A 46 5.95 -5.66 12.44
CA VAL A 46 5.56 -5.32 13.82
C VAL A 46 4.18 -4.65 13.85
N VAL A 47 3.91 -3.67 12.98
CA VAL A 47 2.61 -3.01 12.91
C VAL A 47 1.50 -4.00 12.54
N VAL A 48 1.74 -4.91 11.59
CA VAL A 48 0.78 -5.98 11.25
C VAL A 48 0.53 -6.89 12.45
N ALA A 49 1.57 -7.29 13.18
CA ALA A 49 1.43 -8.10 14.39
C ALA A 49 0.60 -7.37 15.48
N LEU A 50 0.83 -6.07 15.67
CA LEU A 50 0.05 -5.25 16.61
C LEU A 50 -1.43 -5.13 16.19
N ILE A 51 -1.71 -5.02 14.89
CA ILE A 51 -3.09 -5.03 14.37
C ILE A 51 -3.74 -6.38 14.66
N LEU A 52 -3.07 -7.50 14.38
CA LEU A 52 -3.62 -8.83 14.65
C LEU A 52 -3.83 -9.08 16.15
N LEU A 53 -2.92 -8.59 17.00
CA LEU A 53 -3.08 -8.63 18.45
C LEU A 53 -4.29 -7.80 18.90
N ASN A 54 -4.47 -6.61 18.33
CA ASN A 54 -5.66 -5.79 18.58
C ASN A 54 -6.95 -6.52 18.21
N GLN A 55 -6.95 -7.25 17.09
CA GLN A 55 -8.11 -8.03 16.66
C GLN A 55 -8.43 -9.18 17.62
N LEU A 56 -7.40 -9.85 18.14
CA LEU A 56 -7.57 -10.87 19.17
C LEU A 56 -8.14 -10.27 20.46
N ALA A 57 -7.60 -9.13 20.90
CA ALA A 57 -8.11 -8.39 22.06
C ALA A 57 -9.56 -7.95 21.88
N PHE A 58 -9.94 -7.49 20.68
CA PHE A 58 -11.30 -7.15 20.33
C PHE A 58 -12.23 -8.37 20.40
N ALA A 59 -11.84 -9.49 19.80
CA ALA A 59 -12.64 -10.71 19.83
C ALA A 59 -12.88 -11.18 21.27
N VAL A 60 -11.84 -11.15 22.12
CA VAL A 60 -11.96 -11.46 23.56
C VAL A 60 -12.90 -10.48 24.27
N TYR A 61 -12.76 -9.16 24.01
CA TYR A 61 -13.62 -8.13 24.59
C TYR A 61 -15.08 -8.35 24.25
N VAL A 62 -15.40 -8.53 22.97
CA VAL A 62 -16.78 -8.73 22.50
C VAL A 62 -17.35 -10.04 23.06
N GLN A 63 -16.56 -11.11 23.09
CA GLN A 63 -16.98 -12.39 23.67
C GLN A 63 -17.32 -12.25 25.17
N ARG A 64 -16.49 -11.54 25.94
CA ARG A 64 -16.63 -11.45 27.40
C ARG A 64 -17.61 -10.38 27.88
N VAL A 65 -17.72 -9.27 27.17
CA VAL A 65 -18.50 -8.10 27.61
C VAL A 65 -19.84 -8.04 26.90
N HIS A 66 -19.91 -8.50 25.65
CA HIS A 66 -21.11 -8.41 24.79
C HIS A 66 -21.63 -9.78 24.33
N GLY A 67 -21.19 -10.88 24.97
CA GLY A 67 -21.65 -12.24 24.65
C GLY A 67 -21.35 -12.68 23.21
N GLY A 68 -20.32 -12.10 22.60
CA GLY A 68 -19.96 -12.36 21.21
C GLY A 68 -20.77 -11.56 20.19
N ASP A 69 -21.68 -10.68 20.60
CA ASP A 69 -22.50 -9.85 19.73
C ASP A 69 -21.87 -8.45 19.50
N PRO A 70 -21.41 -8.14 18.27
CA PRO A 70 -20.87 -6.82 17.96
C PRO A 70 -21.96 -5.76 17.67
N SER A 71 -23.26 -6.06 17.79
CA SER A 71 -24.36 -5.15 17.41
C SER A 71 -24.30 -3.77 18.08
N PHE A 72 -23.73 -3.68 19.30
CA PHE A 72 -23.56 -2.42 20.02
C PHE A 72 -22.72 -1.39 19.25
N ILE A 73 -21.79 -1.85 18.41
CA ILE A 73 -20.92 -1.01 17.57
C ILE A 73 -21.20 -1.18 16.07
N ALA A 74 -21.57 -2.38 15.62
CA ALA A 74 -21.80 -2.68 14.20
C ALA A 74 -22.92 -1.83 13.58
N ARG A 75 -23.92 -1.44 14.39
CA ARG A 75 -25.05 -0.60 13.94
C ARG A 75 -24.65 0.79 13.39
N TYR A 76 -23.42 1.24 13.64
CA TYR A 76 -22.91 2.53 13.14
C TYR A 76 -22.12 2.40 11.83
N LEU A 77 -21.83 1.18 11.37
CA LEU A 77 -20.98 0.91 10.21
C LEU A 77 -21.75 0.21 9.08
N PRO A 78 -21.27 0.30 7.83
CA PRO A 78 -21.85 -0.46 6.73
C PRO A 78 -21.82 -1.98 6.97
N PRO A 79 -22.66 -2.76 6.27
CA PRO A 79 -22.61 -4.21 6.33
C PRO A 79 -21.23 -4.78 5.97
N GLY A 80 -20.86 -5.91 6.57
CA GLY A 80 -19.60 -6.60 6.31
C GLY A 80 -18.48 -6.28 7.32
N TRP A 81 -18.74 -5.41 8.28
CA TRP A 81 -17.89 -5.23 9.47
C TRP A 81 -18.24 -6.25 10.56
N PHE A 82 -17.23 -6.62 11.36
CA PHE A 82 -17.34 -7.45 12.55
C PHE A 82 -17.85 -8.89 12.34
N ALA A 83 -16.95 -9.79 11.93
CA ALA A 83 -17.14 -11.23 11.99
C ALA A 83 -16.28 -11.82 13.12
N VAL A 84 -16.86 -11.88 14.31
CA VAL A 84 -16.20 -12.40 15.53
C VAL A 84 -16.12 -13.94 15.46
N PRO A 85 -14.95 -14.56 15.69
CA PRO A 85 -14.76 -16.02 15.59
C PRO A 85 -15.36 -16.75 16.81
N ARG A 86 -16.68 -16.92 16.83
CA ARG A 86 -17.39 -17.66 17.89
C ARG A 86 -17.06 -19.16 17.84
N GLY A 87 -16.87 -19.78 19.00
CA GLY A 87 -16.53 -21.21 19.09
C GLY A 87 -15.09 -21.53 18.68
N ASN A 88 -14.22 -20.52 18.57
CA ASN A 88 -12.81 -20.72 18.30
C ASN A 88 -12.08 -21.03 19.63
N PRO A 89 -11.42 -22.21 19.75
CA PRO A 89 -10.85 -22.65 21.02
C PRO A 89 -9.76 -21.72 21.57
N VAL A 90 -9.03 -21.03 20.71
CA VAL A 90 -7.99 -20.07 21.12
C VAL A 90 -8.63 -18.82 21.71
N VAL A 91 -9.63 -18.25 21.02
CA VAL A 91 -10.32 -17.04 21.49
C VAL A 91 -11.13 -17.33 22.75
N ASP A 92 -11.87 -18.44 22.77
CA ASP A 92 -12.64 -18.85 23.94
C ASP A 92 -11.74 -19.15 25.15
N GLY A 93 -10.59 -19.79 24.91
CA GLY A 93 -9.58 -20.03 25.93
C GLY A 93 -9.02 -18.72 26.51
N LEU A 94 -8.62 -17.77 25.67
CA LEU A 94 -8.13 -16.46 26.11
C LEU A 94 -9.21 -15.65 26.84
N ALA A 95 -10.45 -15.70 26.33
CA ALA A 95 -11.60 -15.05 26.94
C ALA A 95 -11.85 -15.58 28.36
N ALA A 96 -11.81 -16.90 28.56
CA ALA A 96 -11.99 -17.52 29.87
C ALA A 96 -10.93 -17.09 30.90
N HIS A 97 -9.71 -16.78 30.45
CA HIS A 97 -8.58 -16.43 31.32
C HIS A 97 -8.30 -14.92 31.39
N THR A 98 -9.17 -14.07 30.83
CA THR A 98 -9.00 -12.61 30.90
C THR A 98 -9.78 -12.05 32.11
N PRO A 99 -9.11 -11.66 33.22
CA PRO A 99 -9.79 -11.31 34.47
C PRO A 99 -10.51 -9.96 34.42
N ALA A 100 -10.03 -9.02 33.62
CA ALA A 100 -10.58 -7.66 33.52
C ALA A 100 -10.88 -7.31 32.05
N PRO A 101 -11.83 -7.98 31.37
CA PRO A 101 -12.04 -7.82 29.93
C PRO A 101 -12.41 -6.39 29.53
N ALA A 102 -12.99 -5.59 30.43
CA ALA A 102 -13.32 -4.19 30.18
C ALA A 102 -12.09 -3.32 29.82
N VAL A 103 -10.89 -3.67 30.28
CA VAL A 103 -9.66 -2.92 29.94
C VAL A 103 -9.30 -3.04 28.45
N LEU A 104 -9.87 -4.03 27.76
CA LEU A 104 -9.69 -4.25 26.32
C LEU A 104 -10.64 -3.41 25.46
N ALA A 105 -11.54 -2.62 26.06
CA ALA A 105 -12.44 -1.75 25.32
C ALA A 105 -11.74 -0.86 24.26
N PRO A 106 -10.54 -0.29 24.50
CA PRO A 106 -9.81 0.47 23.48
C PRO A 106 -9.49 -0.28 22.20
N SER A 107 -9.56 -1.61 22.19
CA SER A 107 -9.35 -2.40 20.96
C SER A 107 -10.46 -2.18 19.92
N VAL A 108 -11.63 -1.72 20.36
CA VAL A 108 -12.76 -1.31 19.51
C VAL A 108 -12.43 0.03 18.87
N LEU A 109 -12.13 0.00 17.57
CA LEU A 109 -11.83 1.09 16.63
C LEU A 109 -10.59 1.94 16.94
N ARG A 110 -10.34 2.30 18.20
CA ARG A 110 -9.32 3.29 18.61
C ARG A 110 -7.88 2.90 18.34
N VAL A 111 -7.46 1.72 18.78
CA VAL A 111 -6.09 1.24 18.49
C VAL A 111 -5.86 1.11 16.99
N GLN A 112 -6.89 0.71 16.24
CA GLN A 112 -6.79 0.58 14.80
C GLN A 112 -6.69 1.95 14.10
N ALA A 113 -7.43 2.96 14.57
CA ALA A 113 -7.31 4.34 14.09
C ALA A 113 -5.87 4.88 14.22
N PHE A 114 -5.11 4.42 15.24
CA PHE A 114 -3.68 4.73 15.34
C PHE A 114 -2.84 3.99 14.30
N LEU A 115 -3.02 2.67 14.19
CA LEU A 115 -2.10 1.76 13.48
C LEU A 115 -2.28 1.73 11.96
N GLU A 116 -3.43 2.13 11.44
CA GLU A 116 -3.67 2.14 9.99
C GLU A 116 -2.78 3.09 9.21
N LEU A 117 -2.51 4.29 9.74
CA LEU A 117 -1.65 5.25 9.06
C LEU A 117 -0.21 4.74 8.90
N PRO A 118 0.49 4.27 9.96
CA PRO A 118 1.81 3.69 9.81
C PRO A 118 1.77 2.43 8.96
N LEU A 119 0.72 1.59 9.03
CA LEU A 119 0.58 0.43 8.14
C LEU A 119 0.66 0.84 6.67
N VAL A 120 -0.16 1.79 6.24
CA VAL A 120 -0.23 2.18 4.81
C VAL A 120 1.06 2.87 4.38
N LEU A 121 1.60 3.80 5.17
CA LEU A 121 2.83 4.52 4.80
C LEU A 121 4.08 3.63 4.85
N LEU A 122 4.16 2.67 5.78
CA LEU A 122 5.23 1.66 5.81
C LEU A 122 5.12 0.70 4.61
N THR A 123 3.91 0.39 4.15
CA THR A 123 3.72 -0.39 2.92
C THR A 123 4.25 0.35 1.70
N PHE A 124 3.92 1.65 1.56
CA PHE A 124 4.53 2.50 0.52
C PHE A 124 6.07 2.56 0.64
N ALA A 125 6.59 2.67 1.86
CA ALA A 125 8.02 2.68 2.13
C ALA A 125 8.70 1.37 1.70
N ALA A 126 8.13 0.22 2.05
CA ALA A 126 8.63 -1.09 1.69
C ALA A 126 8.65 -1.29 0.16
N VAL A 127 7.55 -0.96 -0.51
CA VAL A 127 7.43 -1.03 -1.98
C VAL A 127 8.46 -0.12 -2.66
N LEU A 128 8.56 1.14 -2.24
CA LEU A 128 9.50 2.08 -2.84
C LEU A 128 10.95 1.65 -2.60
N ARG A 129 11.27 1.14 -1.41
CA ARG A 129 12.61 0.63 -1.07
C ARG A 129 13.01 -0.56 -1.92
N ARG A 130 12.07 -1.45 -2.23
CA ARG A 130 12.31 -2.61 -3.12
C ARG A 130 12.58 -2.18 -4.55
N LEU A 131 11.86 -1.17 -5.05
CA LEU A 131 12.08 -0.62 -6.39
C LEU A 131 13.40 0.17 -6.49
N ASP A 132 13.65 1.07 -5.52
CA ASP A 132 14.80 1.96 -5.49
C ASP A 132 15.04 2.48 -4.06
N GLY A 133 15.97 1.85 -3.34
CA GLY A 133 16.34 2.23 -1.98
C GLY A 133 16.87 3.66 -1.85
N SER A 134 17.51 4.18 -2.91
CA SER A 134 18.00 5.57 -2.91
C SER A 134 16.82 6.55 -2.98
N LEU A 135 15.83 6.24 -3.83
CA LEU A 135 14.62 7.04 -3.97
C LEU A 135 13.76 6.98 -2.70
N TYR A 136 13.63 5.81 -2.09
CA TYR A 136 13.01 5.64 -0.77
C TYR A 136 13.61 6.62 0.24
N ARG A 137 14.94 6.65 0.40
CA ARG A 137 15.59 7.57 1.35
C ARG A 137 15.28 9.03 1.04
N ARG A 138 15.39 9.44 -0.24
CA ARG A 138 15.15 10.84 -0.64
C ARG A 138 13.72 11.28 -0.36
N VAL A 139 12.75 10.44 -0.73
CA VAL A 139 11.32 10.72 -0.57
C VAL A 139 10.93 10.74 0.90
N PHE A 140 11.38 9.75 1.68
CA PHE A 140 10.99 9.63 3.08
C PHE A 140 11.72 10.59 4.02
N LEU A 141 12.73 11.32 3.52
CA LEU A 141 13.38 12.47 4.17
C LEU A 141 12.95 13.82 3.57
N SER A 142 11.82 13.85 2.88
CA SER A 142 11.27 15.05 2.23
C SER A 142 9.94 15.48 2.84
N PRO A 143 9.46 16.71 2.54
CA PRO A 143 8.13 17.17 2.94
C PRO A 143 6.97 16.32 2.37
N LEU A 144 7.22 15.41 1.43
CA LEU A 144 6.17 14.58 0.85
C LEU A 144 5.53 13.61 1.87
N VAL A 145 6.29 13.14 2.86
CA VAL A 145 5.76 12.24 3.90
C VAL A 145 4.76 12.93 4.83
N PRO A 146 5.08 14.09 5.46
CA PRO A 146 4.07 14.78 6.26
C PRO A 146 2.88 15.22 5.41
N LEU A 147 3.06 15.62 4.14
CA LEU A 147 1.93 15.92 3.24
C LEU A 147 1.03 14.69 3.00
N ALA A 148 1.60 13.52 2.77
CA ALA A 148 0.85 12.28 2.63
C ALA A 148 0.13 11.90 3.93
N ALA A 149 0.81 12.00 5.07
CA ALA A 149 0.20 11.73 6.38
C ALA A 149 -0.98 12.67 6.68
N SER A 150 -0.85 13.96 6.37
CA SER A 150 -1.93 14.95 6.50
C SER A 150 -3.09 14.63 5.57
N SER A 151 -2.82 14.40 4.27
CA SER A 151 -3.85 14.04 3.27
C SER A 151 -4.65 12.81 3.70
N TYR A 152 -3.95 11.78 4.16
CA TYR A 152 -4.57 10.52 4.59
C TYR A 152 -5.38 10.69 5.86
N THR A 153 -4.89 11.53 6.78
CA THR A 153 -5.59 11.87 8.02
C THR A 153 -6.86 12.65 7.73
N VAL A 154 -6.83 13.64 6.84
CA VAL A 154 -8.04 14.38 6.44
C VAL A 154 -9.06 13.44 5.81
N ALA A 155 -8.63 12.56 4.89
CA ALA A 155 -9.53 11.59 4.26
C ALA A 155 -10.15 10.63 5.29
N PHE A 156 -9.35 10.10 6.22
CA PHE A 156 -9.85 9.28 7.33
C PHE A 156 -10.85 10.06 8.19
N CYS A 157 -10.49 11.25 8.66
CA CYS A 157 -11.32 12.06 9.54
C CYS A 157 -12.65 12.43 8.89
N ALA A 158 -12.65 12.70 7.58
CA ALA A 158 -13.87 12.95 6.82
C ALA A 158 -14.78 11.71 6.84
N VAL A 159 -14.26 10.53 6.47
CA VAL A 159 -15.05 9.28 6.43
C VAL A 159 -15.55 8.89 7.83
N GLU A 160 -14.70 9.00 8.85
CA GLU A 160 -15.04 8.72 10.25
C GLU A 160 -16.14 9.67 10.74
N TRP A 161 -16.14 10.91 10.29
CA TRP A 161 -17.18 11.90 10.61
C TRP A 161 -18.50 11.68 9.87
N ASP A 162 -18.50 11.02 8.72
CA ASP A 162 -19.70 10.60 8.01
C ASP A 162 -20.29 9.32 8.64
N LEU A 163 -19.41 8.43 9.14
CA LEU A 163 -19.73 7.16 9.79
C LEU A 163 -19.64 7.24 11.33
N ARG A 164 -20.23 8.30 11.92
CA ARG A 164 -20.03 8.58 13.34
C ARG A 164 -20.50 7.43 14.22
N ASN A 165 -19.65 7.10 15.17
CA ASN A 165 -19.87 6.12 16.22
C ASN A 165 -19.50 6.73 17.58
N PRO A 166 -19.75 6.05 18.71
CA PRO A 166 -19.48 6.58 20.04
C PRO A 166 -18.00 6.93 20.31
N TYR A 167 -17.07 6.44 19.51
CA TYR A 167 -15.62 6.63 19.66
C TYR A 167 -15.02 7.60 18.63
N THR A 168 -15.83 8.18 17.73
CA THR A 168 -15.34 9.04 16.65
C THR A 168 -14.39 10.14 17.15
N THR A 169 -14.72 10.85 18.23
CA THR A 169 -13.83 11.89 18.76
C THR A 169 -12.47 11.33 19.18
N ASP A 170 -12.44 10.18 19.85
CA ASP A 170 -11.20 9.52 20.25
C ASP A 170 -10.41 9.08 19.02
N ASP A 171 -11.07 8.50 18.02
CA ASP A 171 -10.45 8.01 16.78
C ASP A 171 -9.79 9.15 16.00
N LEU A 172 -10.43 10.32 15.93
CA LEU A 172 -9.89 11.53 15.31
C LEU A 172 -8.63 12.03 16.05
N LEU A 173 -8.67 12.10 17.38
CA LEU A 173 -7.54 12.52 18.20
C LEU A 173 -6.36 11.54 18.07
N VAL A 174 -6.64 10.24 18.16
CA VAL A 174 -5.65 9.17 18.02
C VAL A 174 -5.03 9.18 16.61
N ARG A 175 -5.84 9.39 15.57
CA ARG A 175 -5.34 9.55 14.20
C ARG A 175 -4.45 10.78 14.07
N ALA A 176 -4.80 11.92 14.67
CA ALA A 176 -3.99 13.12 14.64
C ALA A 176 -2.62 12.88 15.31
N VAL A 177 -2.57 12.18 16.45
CA VAL A 177 -1.32 11.77 17.08
C VAL A 177 -0.52 10.85 16.16
N SER A 178 -1.16 9.87 15.52
CA SER A 178 -0.52 8.99 14.54
C SER A 178 0.07 9.77 13.36
N ALA A 179 -0.61 10.83 12.89
CA ALA A 179 -0.17 11.71 11.81
C ALA A 179 1.08 12.52 12.17
N LEU A 180 1.29 12.83 13.45
CA LEU A 180 2.48 13.51 13.93
C LEU A 180 3.65 12.53 14.13
N VAL A 181 3.38 11.34 14.68
CA VAL A 181 4.42 10.35 15.02
C VAL A 181 4.93 9.60 13.79
N THR A 182 4.05 9.23 12.87
CA THR A 182 4.37 8.35 11.74
C THR A 182 5.42 8.96 10.78
N PRO A 183 5.33 10.24 10.35
CA PRO A 183 6.37 10.85 9.52
C PRO A 183 7.75 10.86 10.19
N VAL A 184 7.80 11.11 11.51
CA VAL A 184 9.05 11.10 12.28
C VAL A 184 9.67 9.70 12.32
N LEU A 185 8.85 8.68 12.59
CA LEU A 185 9.28 7.28 12.53
C LEU A 185 9.86 6.94 11.15
N LEU A 186 9.13 7.26 10.08
CA LEU A 186 9.54 6.94 8.72
C LEU A 186 10.80 7.68 8.29
N ALA A 187 10.94 8.96 8.65
CA ALA A 187 12.15 9.72 8.41
C ALA A 187 13.36 9.12 9.15
N ARG A 188 13.18 8.66 10.41
CA ARG A 188 14.24 7.97 11.16
C ARG A 188 14.66 6.65 10.52
N LEU A 189 13.71 5.86 10.01
CA LEU A 189 14.02 4.63 9.28
C LEU A 189 14.78 4.94 7.98
N ALA A 190 14.32 5.93 7.22
CA ALA A 190 14.97 6.34 5.98
C ALA A 190 16.38 6.90 6.20
N ALA A 191 16.61 7.65 7.29
CA ALA A 191 17.93 8.18 7.65
C ALA A 191 18.94 7.08 8.02
N ARG A 192 18.46 5.92 8.50
CA ARG A 192 19.31 4.78 8.86
C ARG A 192 19.59 3.85 7.68
N GLU A 193 18.93 4.03 6.54
CA GLU A 193 19.13 3.16 5.38
C GLU A 193 20.58 3.29 4.87
N LYS A 194 21.29 2.16 4.83
CA LYS A 194 22.62 2.08 4.22
C LYS A 194 22.54 2.38 2.72
N GLU A 195 23.66 2.75 2.12
CA GLU A 195 23.70 2.87 0.68
C GLU A 195 23.31 1.54 0.03
N PRO A 196 22.29 1.51 -0.85
CA PRO A 196 21.98 0.30 -1.57
C PRO A 196 23.17 -0.03 -2.47
N GLU A 197 23.83 -1.17 -2.26
CA GLU A 197 24.88 -1.66 -3.16
C GLU A 197 24.36 -1.69 -4.60
N GLY A 198 24.82 -0.74 -5.43
CA GLY A 198 24.75 -0.73 -6.89
C GLY A 198 23.55 -1.43 -7.52
N ARG A 199 22.31 -1.21 -7.03
CA ARG A 199 21.15 -1.91 -7.55
C ARG A 199 20.75 -1.32 -8.90
N HIS A 200 21.45 -1.75 -9.94
CA HIS A 200 21.06 -1.47 -11.31
C HIS A 200 19.67 -2.03 -11.60
N VAL A 201 18.88 -1.27 -12.35
CA VAL A 201 17.61 -1.73 -12.90
C VAL A 201 17.93 -2.83 -13.90
N THR A 202 17.30 -3.99 -13.73
CA THR A 202 17.37 -5.09 -14.68
C THR A 202 15.97 -5.62 -14.93
N ALA A 203 15.78 -6.24 -16.09
CA ALA A 203 14.51 -6.86 -16.46
C ALA A 203 14.04 -7.93 -15.45
N PRO A 204 14.89 -8.89 -15.02
CA PRO A 204 14.51 -9.84 -13.98
C PRO A 204 14.06 -9.16 -12.68
N ARG A 205 14.72 -8.06 -12.28
CA ARG A 205 14.34 -7.32 -11.07
C ARG A 205 12.97 -6.64 -11.20
N LEU A 206 12.61 -6.12 -12.37
CA LEU A 206 11.27 -5.56 -12.59
C LEU A 206 10.19 -6.65 -12.58
N LEU A 207 10.48 -7.85 -13.08
CA LEU A 207 9.56 -8.99 -12.96
C LEU A 207 9.37 -9.40 -11.50
N LEU A 208 10.46 -9.54 -10.74
CA LEU A 208 10.39 -9.83 -9.31
C LEU A 208 9.61 -8.74 -8.57
N PHE A 209 9.86 -7.47 -8.89
CA PHE A 209 9.12 -6.34 -8.30
C PHE A 209 7.61 -6.41 -8.60
N ALA A 210 7.20 -6.81 -9.81
CA ALA A 210 5.78 -6.98 -10.13
C ALA A 210 5.11 -8.08 -9.28
N LEU A 211 5.81 -9.20 -9.07
CA LEU A 211 5.35 -10.28 -8.21
C LEU A 211 5.32 -9.86 -6.73
N GLU A 212 6.30 -9.09 -6.28
CA GLU A 212 6.30 -8.51 -4.93
C GLU A 212 5.12 -7.56 -4.73
N LEU A 213 4.81 -6.69 -5.70
CA LEU A 213 3.64 -5.80 -5.64
C LEU A 213 2.33 -6.59 -5.52
N TRP A 214 2.18 -7.65 -6.30
CA TRP A 214 1.04 -8.55 -6.17
C TRP A 214 0.95 -9.12 -4.75
N ALA A 215 2.06 -9.61 -4.21
CA ALA A 215 2.09 -10.20 -2.88
C ALA A 215 1.78 -9.19 -1.77
N TYR A 216 2.32 -7.97 -1.81
CA TYR A 216 1.95 -6.90 -0.87
C TYR A 216 0.47 -6.54 -0.99
N GLY A 217 -0.04 -6.39 -2.22
CA GLY A 217 -1.45 -6.11 -2.44
C GLY A 217 -2.35 -7.21 -1.88
N ALA A 218 -2.02 -8.47 -2.12
CA ALA A 218 -2.78 -9.62 -1.63
C ALA A 218 -2.76 -9.69 -0.10
N LEU A 219 -1.61 -9.47 0.54
CA LEU A 219 -1.51 -9.41 2.00
C LEU A 219 -2.31 -8.24 2.58
N MET A 220 -2.26 -7.07 1.95
CA MET A 220 -3.04 -5.91 2.37
C MET A 220 -4.54 -6.14 2.22
N LEU A 221 -4.99 -6.81 1.16
CA LEU A 221 -6.40 -7.17 0.99
C LEU A 221 -6.85 -8.21 2.03
N THR A 222 -6.02 -9.21 2.33
CA THR A 222 -6.29 -10.16 3.41
C THR A 222 -6.36 -9.43 4.76
N LEU A 223 -5.40 -8.57 5.07
CA LEU A 223 -5.38 -7.80 6.31
C LEU A 223 -6.59 -6.86 6.39
N TYR A 224 -6.98 -6.24 5.27
CA TYR A 224 -8.16 -5.39 5.20
C TYR A 224 -9.42 -6.18 5.52
N ASP A 225 -9.67 -7.28 4.80
CA ASP A 225 -10.87 -8.10 4.97
C ASP A 225 -10.95 -8.73 6.35
N THR A 226 -9.84 -9.25 6.89
CA THR A 226 -9.82 -10.04 8.13
C THR A 226 -9.59 -9.23 9.39
N ALA A 227 -8.73 -8.22 9.33
CA ALA A 227 -8.32 -7.46 10.50
C ALA A 227 -8.89 -6.05 10.50
N LEU A 228 -8.71 -5.27 9.43
CA LEU A 228 -9.14 -3.87 9.44
C LEU A 228 -10.67 -3.71 9.44
N LEU A 229 -11.41 -4.74 9.02
CA LEU A 229 -12.87 -4.78 9.15
C LEU A 229 -13.35 -5.59 10.37
N TYR A 230 -12.44 -5.96 11.27
CA TYR A 230 -12.74 -6.79 12.45
C TYR A 230 -13.39 -8.15 12.13
N ASN A 231 -13.06 -8.76 11.00
CA ASN A 231 -13.61 -10.04 10.56
C ASN A 231 -12.64 -11.21 10.78
N LEU A 232 -12.15 -11.39 12.00
CA LEU A 232 -11.16 -12.42 12.30
C LEU A 232 -11.68 -13.84 11.99
N ALA A 233 -12.99 -14.06 12.00
CA ALA A 233 -13.61 -15.32 11.56
C ALA A 233 -13.30 -15.70 10.10
N ARG A 234 -13.00 -14.72 9.22
CA ARG A 234 -12.65 -14.95 7.81
C ARG A 234 -11.18 -15.32 7.60
N LEU A 235 -10.37 -15.36 8.66
CA LEU A 235 -8.93 -15.62 8.53
C LEU A 235 -8.64 -16.98 7.87
N GLY A 236 -9.43 -18.01 8.19
CA GLY A 236 -9.29 -19.34 7.59
C GLY A 236 -9.40 -19.30 6.06
N ASP A 237 -10.41 -18.60 5.52
CA ASP A 237 -10.66 -18.49 4.09
C ASP A 237 -9.56 -17.70 3.35
N ARG A 238 -8.88 -16.78 4.06
CA ARG A 238 -7.82 -15.93 3.49
C ARG A 238 -6.41 -16.45 3.73
N LEU A 239 -6.24 -17.46 4.59
CA LEU A 239 -4.95 -18.01 4.93
C LEU A 239 -4.20 -18.57 3.70
N PRO A 240 -4.83 -19.33 2.76
CA PRO A 240 -4.13 -19.81 1.57
C PRO A 240 -3.54 -18.67 0.73
N THR A 241 -4.30 -17.58 0.52
CA THR A 241 -3.84 -16.40 -0.22
C THR A 241 -2.70 -15.69 0.50
N ALA A 242 -2.79 -15.54 1.83
CA ALA A 242 -1.72 -14.93 2.62
C ALA A 242 -0.43 -15.78 2.56
N LEU A 243 -0.53 -17.10 2.71
CA LEU A 243 0.61 -18.01 2.60
C LEU A 243 1.24 -17.98 1.20
N ALA A 244 0.43 -17.97 0.14
CA ALA A 244 0.91 -17.83 -1.23
C ALA A 244 1.67 -16.51 -1.44
N ALA A 245 1.15 -15.39 -0.92
CA ALA A 245 1.83 -14.11 -1.00
C ALA A 245 3.14 -14.08 -0.20
N LEU A 246 3.18 -14.64 1.01
CA LEU A 246 4.41 -14.78 1.81
C LEU A 246 5.43 -15.68 1.10
N ALA A 247 4.99 -16.76 0.47
CA ALA A 247 5.84 -17.63 -0.33
C ALA A 247 6.44 -16.86 -1.52
N VAL A 248 5.63 -16.08 -2.24
CA VAL A 248 6.13 -15.22 -3.33
C VAL A 248 7.16 -14.21 -2.83
N LEU A 249 6.91 -13.51 -1.71
CA LEU A 249 7.90 -12.59 -1.13
C LEU A 249 9.20 -13.29 -0.72
N THR A 250 9.10 -14.52 -0.23
CA THR A 250 10.27 -15.32 0.16
C THR A 250 11.06 -15.77 -1.06
N VAL A 251 10.38 -16.34 -2.06
CA VAL A 251 10.98 -16.83 -3.30
C VAL A 251 11.61 -15.70 -4.09
N THR A 252 10.92 -14.56 -4.24
CA THR A 252 11.46 -13.38 -4.94
C THR A 252 12.68 -12.81 -4.23
N ARG A 253 12.70 -12.80 -2.88
CA ARG A 253 13.87 -12.41 -2.10
C ARG A 253 15.05 -13.36 -2.33
N LEU A 254 14.82 -14.67 -2.30
CA LEU A 254 15.86 -15.67 -2.58
C LEU A 254 16.38 -15.53 -4.02
N ALA A 255 15.49 -15.36 -5.01
CA ALA A 255 15.85 -15.13 -6.40
C ALA A 255 16.69 -13.85 -6.54
N ALA A 256 16.31 -12.76 -5.88
CA ALA A 256 17.06 -11.50 -5.90
C ALA A 256 18.49 -11.65 -5.35
N THR A 257 18.70 -12.49 -4.32
CA THR A 257 20.05 -12.78 -3.81
C THR A 257 20.89 -13.60 -4.79
N ARG A 258 20.28 -14.48 -5.58
CA ARG A 258 20.97 -15.27 -6.62
C ARG A 258 21.27 -14.44 -7.87
N LEU A 259 20.48 -13.39 -8.13
CA LEU A 259 20.75 -12.37 -9.14
C LEU A 259 21.81 -11.34 -8.67
N ALA A 260 22.68 -11.73 -7.74
CA ALA A 260 23.83 -10.96 -7.26
C ALA A 260 24.64 -10.37 -8.43
N PRO A 261 25.37 -9.25 -8.21
CA PRO A 261 25.93 -8.42 -9.26
C PRO A 261 27.11 -9.14 -9.93
N ARG A 262 26.82 -10.04 -10.86
CA ARG A 262 27.65 -10.14 -12.07
C ARG A 262 27.61 -8.78 -12.75
N PRO A 263 28.64 -8.39 -13.54
CA PRO A 263 28.56 -7.20 -14.39
C PRO A 263 27.36 -7.34 -15.32
N ALA A 264 26.20 -6.91 -14.83
CA ALA A 264 24.94 -7.09 -15.51
C ALA A 264 24.93 -6.09 -16.64
N HIS A 265 24.71 -6.57 -17.86
CA HIS A 265 24.46 -5.66 -18.96
C HIS A 265 23.36 -4.67 -18.54
N PRO A 266 23.58 -3.36 -18.73
CA PRO A 266 22.59 -2.37 -18.37
C PRO A 266 21.25 -2.71 -19.03
N ALA A 267 20.16 -2.48 -18.31
CA ALA A 267 18.83 -2.63 -18.87
C ALA A 267 18.70 -1.80 -20.15
N GLY A 268 17.98 -2.34 -21.13
CA GLY A 268 17.70 -1.60 -22.35
C GLY A 268 16.88 -0.32 -22.10
N PRO A 269 16.76 0.54 -23.13
CA PRO A 269 16.18 1.86 -22.99
C PRO A 269 14.69 1.84 -22.58
N ARG A 270 13.92 0.81 -22.96
CA ARG A 270 12.49 0.70 -22.58
C ARG A 270 12.33 0.18 -21.16
N THR A 271 13.10 -0.83 -20.78
CA THR A 271 13.16 -1.34 -19.41
C THR A 271 13.54 -0.22 -18.42
N THR A 272 14.54 0.60 -18.77
CA THR A 272 14.96 1.76 -17.98
C THR A 272 13.86 2.83 -17.92
N ALA A 273 13.17 3.09 -19.03
CA ALA A 273 12.04 4.01 -19.07
C ALA A 273 10.88 3.55 -18.16
N LEU A 274 10.55 2.26 -18.18
CA LEU A 274 9.52 1.68 -17.33
C LEU A 274 9.86 1.83 -15.84
N ALA A 275 11.09 1.49 -15.44
CA ALA A 275 11.53 1.71 -14.06
C ALA A 275 11.46 3.19 -13.67
N GLY A 276 11.84 4.09 -14.58
CA GLY A 276 11.73 5.54 -14.39
C GLY A 276 10.29 6.03 -14.23
N ALA A 277 9.34 5.43 -14.96
CA ALA A 277 7.91 5.73 -14.87
C ALA A 277 7.30 5.20 -13.56
N LEU A 278 7.63 3.96 -13.18
CA LEU A 278 7.17 3.36 -11.91
C LEU A 278 7.66 4.18 -10.70
N ARG A 279 8.93 4.58 -10.71
CA ARG A 279 9.51 5.47 -9.69
C ARG A 279 8.75 6.78 -9.61
N ALA A 280 8.53 7.45 -10.74
CA ALA A 280 7.81 8.72 -10.76
C ALA A 280 6.35 8.56 -10.29
N GLY A 281 5.67 7.52 -10.75
CA GLY A 281 4.28 7.22 -10.40
C GLY A 281 4.09 6.98 -8.91
N LEU A 282 4.93 6.14 -8.28
CA LEU A 282 4.85 5.87 -6.84
C LEU A 282 5.07 7.13 -6.00
N VAL A 283 6.01 7.99 -6.39
CA VAL A 283 6.29 9.23 -5.66
C VAL A 283 5.14 10.23 -5.84
N LEU A 284 4.68 10.44 -7.07
CA LEU A 284 3.58 11.36 -7.37
C LEU A 284 2.26 10.92 -6.73
N PHE A 285 2.02 9.61 -6.63
CA PHE A 285 0.79 9.08 -6.05
C PHE A 285 0.80 9.02 -4.52
N LEU A 286 1.97 9.15 -3.87
CA LEU A 286 2.12 8.96 -2.42
C LEU A 286 1.19 9.85 -1.58
N ALA A 287 1.03 11.13 -1.93
CA ALA A 287 0.17 12.03 -1.17
C ALA A 287 -1.33 11.89 -1.52
N PRO A 288 -1.74 11.76 -2.79
CA PRO A 288 -3.16 11.66 -3.13
C PRO A 288 -3.78 10.26 -2.96
N ALA A 289 -3.00 9.18 -2.82
CA ALA A 289 -3.54 7.82 -2.98
C ALA A 289 -4.78 7.50 -2.12
N LEU A 290 -4.76 7.83 -0.82
CA LEU A 290 -5.89 7.52 0.06
C LEU A 290 -7.11 8.40 -0.25
N ALA A 291 -6.90 9.69 -0.49
CA ALA A 291 -7.97 10.61 -0.86
C ALA A 291 -8.63 10.19 -2.18
N VAL A 292 -7.83 9.80 -3.19
CA VAL A 292 -8.33 9.28 -4.48
C VAL A 292 -9.14 8.00 -4.28
N ARG A 293 -8.69 7.09 -3.42
CA ARG A 293 -9.45 5.86 -3.10
C ARG A 293 -10.81 6.19 -2.52
N TYR A 294 -10.87 7.02 -1.47
CA TYR A 294 -12.13 7.32 -0.79
C TYR A 294 -13.06 8.23 -1.60
N ALA A 295 -12.53 9.14 -2.41
CA ALA A 295 -13.33 9.98 -3.30
C ALA A 295 -14.10 9.16 -4.35
N GLY A 296 -13.63 7.95 -4.69
CA GLY A 296 -14.39 7.03 -5.54
C GLY A 296 -15.72 6.54 -4.94
N SER A 297 -15.85 6.56 -3.60
CA SER A 297 -17.06 6.10 -2.90
C SER A 297 -17.82 7.23 -2.21
N PHE A 298 -17.11 8.24 -1.69
CA PHE A 298 -17.68 9.31 -0.86
C PHE A 298 -17.58 10.70 -1.50
N GLY A 299 -16.79 10.87 -2.57
CA GLY A 299 -16.55 12.14 -3.26
C GLY A 299 -17.08 12.12 -4.69
N THR A 300 -16.39 12.83 -5.59
CA THR A 300 -16.66 12.84 -7.03
C THR A 300 -15.74 11.86 -7.76
N PRO A 301 -16.22 10.68 -8.23
CA PRO A 301 -15.36 9.67 -8.84
C PRO A 301 -14.60 10.17 -10.09
N GLN A 302 -15.20 11.08 -10.86
CA GLN A 302 -14.59 11.68 -12.04
C GLN A 302 -13.37 12.53 -11.67
N LEU A 303 -13.42 13.24 -10.53
CA LEU A 303 -12.29 14.02 -10.04
C LEU A 303 -11.16 13.10 -9.55
N ALA A 304 -11.49 12.03 -8.82
CA ALA A 304 -10.51 11.02 -8.42
C ALA A 304 -9.82 10.37 -9.62
N ALA A 305 -10.61 10.03 -10.65
CA ALA A 305 -10.10 9.49 -11.92
C ALA A 305 -9.20 10.50 -12.65
N ALA A 306 -9.61 11.77 -12.73
CA ALA A 306 -8.82 12.84 -13.35
C ALA A 306 -7.49 13.07 -12.61
N ALA A 307 -7.50 13.10 -11.28
CA ALA A 307 -6.29 13.21 -10.46
C ALA A 307 -5.33 12.02 -10.69
N GLY A 308 -5.87 10.80 -10.69
CA GLY A 308 -5.11 9.60 -11.04
C GLY A 308 -4.50 9.67 -12.45
N ALA A 309 -5.29 10.11 -13.44
CA ALA A 309 -4.82 10.29 -14.81
C ALA A 309 -3.70 11.33 -14.91
N VAL A 310 -3.82 12.48 -14.23
CA VAL A 310 -2.77 13.50 -14.19
C VAL A 310 -1.47 12.95 -13.60
N VAL A 311 -1.55 12.17 -12.52
CA VAL A 311 -0.38 11.50 -11.92
C VAL A 311 0.27 10.54 -12.92
N LEU A 312 -0.52 9.70 -13.59
CA LEU A 312 -0.03 8.72 -14.56
C LEU A 312 0.59 9.38 -15.80
N ILE A 313 -0.07 10.39 -16.38
CA ILE A 313 0.43 11.16 -17.51
C ILE A 313 1.75 11.82 -17.12
N THR A 314 1.81 12.48 -15.97
CA THR A 314 3.05 13.14 -15.51
C THR A 314 4.19 12.15 -15.31
N ALA A 315 3.91 10.98 -14.73
CA ALA A 315 4.90 9.93 -14.50
C ALA A 315 5.47 9.34 -15.79
N THR A 316 4.66 9.30 -16.85
CA THR A 316 4.98 8.62 -18.13
C THR A 316 5.36 9.57 -19.25
N ALA A 317 5.07 10.87 -19.16
CA ALA A 317 5.21 11.84 -20.26
C ALA A 317 6.59 11.82 -20.92
N ARG A 318 7.67 11.85 -20.14
CA ARG A 318 9.06 11.80 -20.63
C ARG A 318 9.46 10.46 -21.29
N PHE A 319 8.61 9.45 -21.18
CA PHE A 319 8.84 8.10 -21.65
C PHE A 319 7.78 7.62 -22.65
N ALA A 320 6.83 8.48 -23.04
CA ALA A 320 5.64 8.10 -23.79
C ALA A 320 5.97 7.29 -25.05
N ILE A 321 6.92 7.77 -25.87
CA ILE A 321 7.34 7.08 -27.10
C ILE A 321 7.89 5.68 -26.80
N ARG A 322 8.69 5.54 -25.74
CA ARG A 322 9.34 4.26 -25.38
C ARG A 322 8.36 3.26 -24.78
N LEU A 323 7.30 3.76 -24.15
CA LEU A 323 6.32 2.96 -23.42
C LEU A 323 5.01 2.75 -24.17
N ALA A 324 4.77 3.39 -25.32
CA ALA A 324 3.51 3.30 -26.05
C ALA A 324 3.09 1.84 -26.33
N LEU A 325 3.92 1.06 -27.03
CA LEU A 325 3.61 -0.34 -27.34
C LEU A 325 3.56 -1.24 -26.09
N PRO A 326 4.53 -1.19 -25.15
CA PRO A 326 4.41 -1.89 -23.87
C PRO A 326 3.14 -1.56 -23.09
N ALA A 327 2.71 -0.29 -23.09
CA ALA A 327 1.50 0.15 -22.40
C ALA A 327 0.24 -0.40 -23.04
N VAL A 328 0.16 -0.48 -24.38
CA VAL A 328 -0.97 -1.14 -25.08
C VAL A 328 -1.07 -2.60 -24.66
N ALA A 329 0.05 -3.33 -24.64
CA ALA A 329 0.05 -4.72 -24.19
C ALA A 329 -0.34 -4.85 -22.71
N GLY A 330 0.14 -3.95 -21.85
CA GLY A 330 -0.25 -3.87 -20.45
C GLY A 330 -1.74 -3.62 -20.26
N ILE A 331 -2.32 -2.66 -21.00
CA ILE A 331 -3.75 -2.34 -20.97
C ILE A 331 -4.57 -3.56 -21.40
N ALA A 332 -4.20 -4.23 -22.49
CA ALA A 332 -4.89 -5.42 -22.97
C ALA A 332 -4.87 -6.56 -21.93
N ALA A 333 -3.70 -6.83 -21.34
CA ALA A 333 -3.55 -7.86 -20.30
C ALA A 333 -4.34 -7.51 -19.02
N GLY A 334 -4.29 -6.26 -18.59
CA GLY A 334 -5.05 -5.78 -17.43
C GLY A 334 -6.55 -5.87 -17.65
N TRP A 335 -7.02 -5.44 -18.84
CA TRP A 335 -8.43 -5.54 -19.23
C TRP A 335 -8.92 -6.99 -19.23
N ALA A 336 -8.15 -7.92 -19.81
CA ALA A 336 -8.48 -9.34 -19.81
C ALA A 336 -8.55 -9.90 -18.37
N ALA A 337 -7.58 -9.54 -17.52
CA ALA A 337 -7.56 -9.96 -16.12
C ALA A 337 -8.78 -9.44 -15.32
N VAL A 338 -9.27 -8.22 -15.58
CA VAL A 338 -10.52 -7.74 -14.97
C VAL A 338 -11.71 -8.60 -15.42
N HIS A 339 -11.82 -8.91 -16.72
CA HIS A 339 -12.95 -9.67 -17.27
C HIS A 339 -12.99 -11.12 -16.79
N TRP A 340 -11.84 -11.68 -16.41
CA TRP A 340 -11.75 -13.03 -15.84
C TRP A 340 -11.77 -13.06 -14.32
N SER A 341 -11.77 -11.90 -13.66
CA SER A 341 -11.83 -11.84 -12.21
C SER A 341 -13.24 -12.16 -11.71
N VAL A 342 -13.34 -13.16 -10.83
CA VAL A 342 -14.61 -13.56 -10.19
C VAL A 342 -14.72 -12.98 -8.77
N SER A 343 -13.93 -11.94 -8.45
CA SER A 343 -13.88 -11.41 -7.09
C SER A 343 -15.08 -10.52 -6.78
N ALA A 344 -15.64 -10.69 -5.58
CA ALA A 344 -16.68 -9.81 -5.05
C ALA A 344 -16.17 -8.40 -4.72
N TYR A 345 -14.86 -8.22 -4.56
CA TYR A 345 -14.23 -6.92 -4.27
C TYR A 345 -13.50 -6.40 -5.49
N TYR A 346 -13.83 -5.18 -5.92
CA TYR A 346 -13.20 -4.56 -7.08
C TYR A 346 -11.70 -4.34 -6.88
N GLU A 347 -11.22 -4.13 -5.63
CA GLU A 347 -9.79 -3.97 -5.37
C GLU A 347 -8.97 -5.23 -5.68
N ALA A 348 -9.56 -6.42 -5.51
CA ALA A 348 -8.90 -7.67 -5.89
C ALA A 348 -8.79 -7.81 -7.42
N ALA A 349 -9.84 -7.43 -8.15
CA ALA A 349 -9.80 -7.38 -9.61
C ALA A 349 -8.79 -6.34 -10.10
N LEU A 350 -8.73 -5.16 -9.48
CA LEU A 350 -7.73 -4.13 -9.79
C LEU A 350 -6.30 -4.60 -9.50
N LEU A 351 -6.07 -5.33 -8.40
CA LEU A 351 -4.76 -5.90 -8.10
C LEU A 351 -4.31 -6.91 -9.16
N GLN A 352 -5.21 -7.82 -9.56
CA GLN A 352 -4.95 -8.79 -10.63
C GLN A 352 -4.65 -8.06 -11.95
N ALA A 353 -5.46 -7.07 -12.30
CA ALA A 353 -5.29 -6.26 -13.50
C ALA A 353 -3.96 -5.50 -13.52
N ALA A 354 -3.62 -4.82 -12.43
CA ALA A 354 -2.36 -4.07 -12.30
C ALA A 354 -1.15 -5.01 -12.39
N THR A 355 -1.24 -6.19 -11.79
CA THR A 355 -0.19 -7.21 -11.84
C THR A 355 0.01 -7.73 -13.27
N ALA A 356 -1.07 -8.15 -13.93
CA ALA A 356 -1.04 -8.64 -15.31
C ALA A 356 -0.53 -7.57 -16.28
N ALA A 357 -1.02 -6.33 -16.14
CA ALA A 357 -0.60 -5.19 -16.94
C ALA A 357 0.91 -4.92 -16.78
N LEU A 358 1.42 -4.93 -15.55
CA LEU A 358 2.83 -4.70 -15.29
C LEU A 358 3.71 -5.83 -15.84
N LEU A 359 3.33 -7.10 -15.63
CA LEU A 359 4.07 -8.25 -16.17
C LEU A 359 4.16 -8.21 -17.70
N ALA A 360 3.04 -7.95 -18.38
CA ALA A 360 3.00 -7.81 -19.84
C ALA A 360 3.85 -6.62 -20.33
N THR A 361 3.74 -5.47 -19.65
CA THR A 361 4.54 -4.29 -19.98
C THR A 361 6.05 -4.57 -19.85
N VAL A 362 6.46 -5.25 -18.76
CA VAL A 362 7.86 -5.66 -18.57
C VAL A 362 8.29 -6.62 -19.68
N ALA A 363 7.52 -7.67 -19.97
CA ALA A 363 7.84 -8.65 -20.99
C ALA A 363 8.04 -8.01 -22.38
N VAL A 364 7.15 -7.10 -22.78
CA VAL A 364 7.25 -6.39 -24.06
C VAL A 364 8.44 -5.43 -24.07
N CYS A 365 8.74 -4.72 -22.97
CA CYS A 365 9.96 -3.92 -22.86
C CYS A 365 11.21 -4.76 -23.10
N VAL A 366 11.29 -5.94 -22.48
CA VAL A 366 12.43 -6.86 -22.60
C VAL A 366 12.58 -7.38 -24.02
N LEU A 367 11.49 -7.81 -24.64
CA LEU A 367 11.48 -8.30 -26.01
C LEU A 367 12.01 -7.24 -26.98
N LEU A 368 11.46 -6.03 -26.90
CA LEU A 368 11.84 -4.91 -27.76
C LEU A 368 13.27 -4.39 -27.51
N ASP A 369 13.75 -4.46 -26.28
CA ASP A 369 15.16 -4.14 -25.95
C ASP A 369 16.12 -5.22 -26.47
N THR A 370 15.68 -6.47 -26.58
CA THR A 370 16.49 -7.60 -27.06
C THR A 370 16.60 -7.61 -28.59
N ILE A 371 15.50 -7.35 -29.30
CA ILE A 371 15.46 -7.33 -30.78
C ILE A 371 16.32 -6.20 -31.37
N ARG A 372 16.52 -5.10 -30.64
CA ARG A 372 17.29 -3.94 -31.14
C ARG A 372 18.81 -4.14 -31.10
N LYS A 373 19.33 -4.88 -30.11
CA LYS A 373 20.77 -5.16 -29.97
C LYS A 373 21.44 -5.75 -31.23
N PRO A 374 20.85 -6.74 -31.93
CA PRO A 374 21.46 -7.26 -33.15
C PRO A 374 21.41 -6.27 -34.32
N LEU A 375 20.42 -5.36 -34.37
CA LEU A 375 20.33 -4.36 -35.44
C LEU A 375 21.41 -3.28 -35.31
N ASP A 376 21.66 -2.81 -34.08
CA ASP A 376 22.72 -1.83 -33.80
C ASP A 376 24.14 -2.44 -33.96
N ALA A 377 24.27 -3.78 -33.98
CA ALA A 377 25.53 -4.47 -34.24
C ALA A 377 25.81 -4.70 -35.74
N LEU A 378 24.83 -4.46 -36.60
CA LEU A 378 24.92 -4.61 -38.06
C LEU A 378 25.06 -3.25 -38.79
N SER A 379 24.90 -2.14 -38.07
CA SER A 379 25.14 -0.75 -38.51
C SER A 379 26.47 -0.25 -38.02
#